data_AF-A0A7Y7LD33-F1
#
_entry.id   AF-A0A7Y7LD33-F1
#
_cell.length_a   1.000
_cell.length_b   1.000
_cell.length_c   1.000
_cell.angle_alpha   90.00
_cell.angle_beta   90.00
_cell.angle_gamma   90.00
#
_symmetry.space_group_name_H-M   'P 1'
#
loop_
_entity.id
_entity.type
_entity.pdbx_description
1 polymer ?
#
loop_
_entity_poly.entity_id
_entity_poly.type
_entity_poly.pdbx_seq_one_letter_code
_entity_poly.pdbx_strand_id
1 'polypeptide(L)'
;MKKLLGYVLVVIGLIALLDACHIGGRHTVISENGNGRERRIEYWGHVYFTADSTGISRISPNGKVKYKNNDFEISAESDYNGRITYQFNDGEKKKELDNNEKISLANAVRDMMKVGHYAK
;
A
#
# COMPACT_ATOMS: atom_id res chain seq x y z
N MET A 1 -22.57 -49.07 6.17
CA MET A 1 -22.02 -48.06 7.11
C MET A 1 -20.59 -47.62 6.79
N LYS A 2 -19.64 -48.52 6.49
CA LYS A 2 -18.22 -48.16 6.19
C LYS A 2 -18.01 -47.26 4.97
N LYS A 3 -18.82 -47.44 3.90
CA LYS A 3 -18.75 -46.61 2.68
C LYS A 3 -19.19 -45.16 2.91
N LEU A 4 -20.24 -44.96 3.73
CA LEU A 4 -20.76 -43.63 4.08
C LEU A 4 -19.72 -42.83 4.88
N LEU A 5 -19.03 -43.49 5.82
CA LEU A 5 -17.97 -42.89 6.63
C LEU A 5 -16.77 -42.45 5.76
N GLY A 6 -16.44 -43.23 4.73
CA GLY A 6 -15.41 -42.88 3.75
C GLY A 6 -15.77 -41.63 2.94
N TYR A 7 -17.02 -41.51 2.48
CA TYR A 7 -17.47 -40.32 1.75
C TYR A 7 -17.45 -39.06 2.62
N VAL A 8 -17.83 -39.17 3.90
CA VAL A 8 -17.80 -38.03 4.84
C VAL A 8 -16.36 -37.52 5.04
N LEU A 9 -15.37 -38.42 5.14
CA LEU A 9 -13.96 -38.02 5.29
C LEU A 9 -13.39 -37.32 4.05
N VAL A 10 -13.80 -37.75 2.85
CA VAL A 10 -13.38 -37.12 1.58
C VAL A 10 -13.95 -35.70 1.46
N VAL A 11 -15.21 -35.50 1.87
CA VAL A 11 -15.85 -34.18 1.82
C VAL A 11 -15.21 -33.21 2.82
N ILE A 12 -14.88 -33.67 4.03
CA ILE A 12 -14.18 -32.85 5.03
C ILE A 12 -12.78 -32.45 4.55
N GLY A 13 -12.06 -33.37 3.89
CA GLY A 13 -10.75 -33.06 3.29
C GLY A 13 -10.81 -32.01 2.18
N LEU A 14 -11.89 -31.98 1.40
CA LEU A 14 -12.09 -30.98 0.33
C LEU A 14 -12.43 -29.58 0.88
N ILE A 15 -13.17 -29.50 1.99
CA ILE A 15 -13.54 -28.22 2.61
C ILE A 15 -12.32 -27.55 3.27
N ALA A 16 -11.42 -28.34 3.85
CA ALA A 16 -10.20 -27.83 4.50
C ALA A 16 -9.18 -27.17 3.53
N LEU A 17 -9.32 -27.38 2.22
CA LEU A 17 -8.47 -26.73 1.21
C LEU A 17 -8.91 -25.28 0.89
N LEU A 18 -10.10 -24.85 1.34
CA LEU A 18 -10.63 -23.51 1.06
C LEU A 18 -10.11 -22.43 2.02
N ASP A 19 -9.54 -22.82 3.18
CA ASP A 19 -9.00 -21.88 4.18
C ASP A 19 -7.57 -21.37 3.86
N ALA A 20 -6.95 -21.86 2.78
CA ALA A 20 -5.60 -21.46 2.39
C ALA A 20 -5.53 -20.14 1.58
N CYS A 21 -6.68 -19.56 1.22
CA CYS A 21 -6.73 -18.27 0.54
C CYS A 21 -6.71 -17.09 1.51
N HIS A 22 -5.63 -16.95 2.29
CA HIS A 22 -5.21 -15.62 2.79
C HIS A 22 -4.55 -14.83 1.64
N ILE A 23 -5.27 -14.63 0.53
CA ILE A 23 -4.88 -13.70 -0.54
C ILE A 23 -5.40 -12.31 -0.16
N GLY A 24 -5.00 -11.84 1.02
CA GLY A 24 -5.22 -10.47 1.45
C GLY A 24 -3.92 -9.72 1.23
N GLY A 25 -3.87 -8.83 0.24
CA GLY A 25 -2.70 -7.97 0.03
C GLY A 25 -2.35 -7.22 1.32
N ARG A 26 -1.05 -7.04 1.60
CA ARG A 26 -0.57 -6.33 2.79
C ARG A 26 -1.19 -4.92 2.81
N HIS A 27 -2.02 -4.63 3.82
CA HIS A 27 -2.53 -3.29 4.07
C HIS A 27 -1.96 -2.78 5.40
N THR A 28 -1.16 -1.72 5.36
CA THR A 28 -0.56 -1.11 6.55
C THR A 28 -1.03 0.34 6.66
N VAL A 29 -1.57 0.70 7.81
CA VAL A 29 -2.01 2.07 8.13
C VAL A 29 -1.16 2.58 9.29
N ILE A 30 -0.52 3.72 9.10
CA ILE A 30 0.16 4.47 10.16
C ILE A 30 -0.59 5.78 10.32
N SER A 31 -1.11 6.05 11.50
CA SER A 31 -1.88 7.26 11.79
C SER A 31 -1.36 7.89 13.07
N GLU A 32 -0.94 9.14 12.98
CA GLU A 32 -0.51 9.95 14.12
C GLU A 32 -1.39 11.19 14.18
N ASN A 33 -2.01 11.42 15.35
CA ASN A 33 -2.79 12.62 15.62
C ASN A 33 -2.32 13.18 16.96
N GLY A 34 -1.65 14.34 16.93
CA GLY A 34 -1.08 14.96 18.13
C GLY A 34 -0.67 16.40 17.88
N ASN A 35 -0.86 17.26 18.88
CA ASN A 35 -0.51 18.68 18.83
C ASN A 35 -1.10 19.44 17.62
N GLY A 36 -2.32 19.09 17.20
CA GLY A 36 -3.00 19.71 16.07
C GLY A 36 -2.44 19.32 14.70
N ARG A 37 -1.61 18.28 14.62
CA ARG A 37 -1.08 17.73 13.35
C ARG A 37 -1.70 16.37 13.08
N GLU A 38 -2.28 16.22 11.90
CA GLU A 38 -2.77 14.93 11.39
C GLU A 38 -1.76 14.39 10.37
N ARG A 39 -1.26 13.19 10.62
CA ARG A 39 -0.46 12.44 9.64
C ARG A 39 -1.06 11.06 9.46
N ARG A 40 -1.25 10.65 8.21
CA ARG A 40 -1.74 9.32 7.85
C ARG A 40 -0.97 8.78 6.66
N ILE A 41 -0.54 7.53 6.75
CA ILE A 41 0.17 6.83 5.70
C ILE A 41 -0.47 5.46 5.52
N GLU A 42 -0.90 5.14 4.31
CA GLU A 42 -1.55 3.87 3.99
C GLU A 42 -0.80 3.20 2.86
N TYR A 43 -0.42 1.94 3.06
CA TYR A 43 0.28 1.11 2.09
C TYR A 43 -0.56 -0.10 1.74
N TRP A 44 -0.82 -0.31 0.44
CA TRP A 44 -1.38 -1.53 -0.11
C TRP A 44 -0.31 -2.21 -0.96
N GLY A 45 0.12 -3.40 -0.54
CA GLY A 45 1.22 -4.13 -1.13
C GLY A 45 2.59 -3.63 -0.66
N HIS A 46 3.60 -3.78 -1.52
CA HIS A 46 4.98 -3.39 -1.22
C HIS A 46 5.33 -2.09 -1.94
N VAL A 47 5.93 -1.15 -1.22
CA VAL A 47 6.40 0.13 -1.75
C VAL A 47 7.89 0.25 -1.48
N TYR A 48 8.64 0.59 -2.52
CA TYR A 48 10.08 0.76 -2.49
C TYR A 48 10.38 2.22 -2.85
N PHE A 49 11.16 2.89 -2.01
CA PHE A 49 11.60 4.27 -2.25
C PHE A 49 12.91 4.28 -3.04
N THR A 50 13.26 5.43 -3.63
CA THR A 50 14.57 5.64 -4.25
C THR A 50 15.66 5.81 -3.17
N ALA A 51 16.90 5.45 -3.48
CA ALA A 51 18.01 5.49 -2.52
C ALA A 51 18.33 6.92 -2.03
N ASP A 52 18.10 7.93 -2.88
CA ASP A 52 18.25 9.35 -2.56
C ASP A 52 17.07 9.92 -1.75
N SER A 53 16.08 9.08 -1.41
CA SER A 53 14.88 9.47 -0.64
C SER A 53 14.04 10.57 -1.32
N THR A 54 14.06 10.66 -2.65
CA THR A 54 13.31 11.69 -3.39
C THR A 54 12.04 11.19 -4.07
N GLY A 55 11.88 9.88 -4.25
CA GLY A 55 10.77 9.32 -5.00
C GLY A 55 10.43 7.88 -4.61
N ILE A 56 9.47 7.32 -5.35
CA ILE A 56 9.06 5.92 -5.26
C ILE A 56 9.67 5.19 -6.44
N SER A 57 10.52 4.20 -6.17
CA SER A 57 11.18 3.40 -7.21
C SER A 57 10.25 2.31 -7.76
N ARG A 58 9.44 1.71 -6.91
CA ARG A 58 8.51 0.63 -7.28
C ARG A 58 7.35 0.52 -6.30
N ILE A 59 6.19 0.17 -6.82
CA ILE A 59 5.06 -0.34 -6.04
C ILE A 59 4.71 -1.72 -6.62
N SER A 60 4.30 -2.67 -5.79
CA SER A 60 3.81 -3.97 -6.28
C SER A 60 2.63 -3.79 -7.25
N PRO A 61 2.41 -4.68 -8.23
CA PRO A 61 1.26 -4.58 -9.14
C PRO A 61 -0.06 -4.40 -8.38
N ASN A 62 -0.89 -3.46 -8.85
CA ASN A 62 -2.14 -3.03 -8.18
C ASN A 62 -1.97 -2.49 -6.75
N GLY A 63 -0.73 -2.24 -6.33
CA GLY A 63 -0.43 -1.63 -5.04
C GLY A 63 -0.62 -0.13 -5.07
N LYS A 64 -0.70 0.45 -3.88
CA LYS A 64 -0.99 1.87 -3.68
C LYS A 64 -0.29 2.37 -2.42
N VAL A 65 0.09 3.63 -2.42
CA VAL A 65 0.39 4.38 -1.20
C VAL A 65 -0.43 5.65 -1.17
N LYS A 66 -0.98 5.95 0.00
CA LYS A 66 -1.55 7.26 0.32
C LYS A 66 -0.77 7.89 1.46
N TYR A 67 -0.46 9.15 1.31
CA TYR A 67 0.18 9.97 2.33
C TYR A 67 -0.66 11.21 2.53
N LYS A 68 -1.06 11.48 3.77
CA LYS A 68 -1.75 12.71 4.18
C LYS A 68 -1.00 13.34 5.33
N ASN A 69 -0.77 14.64 5.24
CA ASN A 69 -0.21 15.46 6.31
C ASN A 69 -0.94 16.80 6.34
N ASN A 70 -1.83 16.97 7.32
CA ASN A 70 -2.82 18.04 7.38
C ASN A 70 -3.61 18.13 6.07
N ASP A 71 -3.58 19.28 5.40
CA ASP A 71 -4.33 19.56 4.16
C ASP A 71 -3.63 19.06 2.89
N PHE A 72 -2.48 18.40 3.01
CA PHE A 72 -1.70 17.89 1.88
C PHE A 72 -1.83 16.37 1.75
N GLU A 73 -2.28 15.88 0.60
CA GLU A 73 -2.40 14.46 0.26
C GLU A 73 -1.63 14.13 -1.03
N ILE A 74 -0.95 12.98 -1.02
CA ILE A 74 -0.42 12.32 -2.22
C ILE A 74 -0.97 10.90 -2.27
N SER A 75 -1.46 10.50 -3.44
CA SER A 75 -1.74 9.09 -3.75
C SER A 75 -0.84 8.65 -4.91
N ALA A 76 -0.15 7.53 -4.74
CA ALA A 76 0.61 6.88 -5.81
C ALA A 76 0.14 5.44 -5.99
N GLU A 77 -0.26 5.09 -7.21
CA GLU A 77 -0.85 3.79 -7.57
C GLU A 77 -0.02 3.14 -8.67
N SER A 78 0.22 1.84 -8.57
CA SER A 78 0.81 1.07 -9.67
C SER A 78 -0.26 0.34 -10.47
N ASP A 79 -0.15 0.41 -11.79
CA ASP A 79 -0.89 -0.49 -12.68
C ASP A 79 -0.34 -1.93 -12.62
N TYR A 80 -0.94 -2.84 -13.41
CA TYR A 80 -0.51 -4.25 -13.51
C TYR A 80 0.94 -4.41 -13.99
N ASN A 81 1.47 -3.42 -14.70
CA ASN A 81 2.82 -3.44 -15.27
C ASN A 81 3.86 -2.76 -14.37
N GLY A 82 3.48 -2.32 -13.16
CA GLY A 82 4.41 -1.63 -12.26
C GLY A 82 4.53 -0.13 -12.52
N ARG A 83 3.74 0.47 -13.44
CA ARG A 83 3.85 1.90 -13.77
C ARG A 83 3.10 2.72 -12.74
N ILE A 84 3.79 3.69 -12.16
CA ILE A 84 3.27 4.51 -11.08
C ILE A 84 2.54 5.73 -11.65
N THR A 85 1.34 5.99 -11.14
CA THR A 85 0.57 7.21 -11.40
C THR A 85 0.36 7.94 -10.08
N TYR A 86 0.58 9.25 -10.08
CA TYR A 86 0.50 10.11 -8.91
C TYR A 86 -0.74 11.00 -8.96
N GLN A 87 -1.24 11.38 -7.79
CA GLN A 87 -2.32 12.34 -7.60
C GLN A 87 -2.00 13.18 -6.37
N PHE A 88 -2.15 14.49 -6.46
CA PHE A 88 -1.90 15.44 -5.37
C PHE A 88 -3.21 16.16 -5.03
N ASN A 89 -3.57 16.21 -3.75
CA ASN A 89 -4.76 16.91 -3.23
C ASN A 89 -6.04 16.68 -4.07
N ASP A 90 -6.37 15.42 -4.37
CA ASP A 90 -7.49 15.02 -5.23
C ASP A 90 -7.51 15.61 -6.66
N GLY A 91 -6.39 16.18 -7.12
CA GLY A 91 -6.22 16.72 -8.47
C GLY A 91 -6.15 15.64 -9.56
N GLU A 92 -5.68 16.02 -10.75
CA GLU A 92 -5.56 15.07 -11.86
C GLU A 92 -4.47 14.02 -11.62
N LYS A 93 -4.77 12.79 -12.03
CA LYS A 93 -3.80 11.69 -12.05
C LYS A 93 -2.78 11.91 -13.17
N LYS A 94 -1.49 11.88 -12.83
CA LYS A 94 -0.39 12.14 -13.77
C LYS A 94 0.77 11.16 -13.58
N LYS A 95 1.48 10.89 -14.67
CA LYS A 95 2.68 10.02 -14.67
C LYS A 95 3.96 10.84 -14.62
N GLU A 96 3.94 12.00 -15.27
CA GLU A 96 5.02 12.97 -15.25
C GLU A 96 4.73 14.04 -14.21
N LEU A 97 5.73 14.34 -13.40
CA LEU A 97 5.65 15.34 -12.34
C LEU A 97 6.43 16.60 -12.75
N ASP A 98 5.85 17.76 -12.49
CA ASP A 98 6.60 19.01 -12.58
C ASP A 98 7.63 19.14 -11.44
N ASN A 99 8.43 20.21 -11.45
CA ASN A 99 9.48 20.42 -10.46
C ASN A 99 8.93 20.62 -9.04
N ASN A 100 7.80 21.31 -8.88
CA ASN A 100 7.20 21.56 -7.57
C ASN A 100 6.60 20.26 -7.01
N GLU A 101 6.01 19.44 -7.87
CA GLU A 101 5.47 18.14 -7.51
C GLU A 101 6.55 17.14 -7.13
N LYS A 102 7.69 17.13 -7.83
CA LYS A 102 8.87 16.34 -7.45
C LYS A 102 9.39 16.74 -6.08
N ILE A 103 9.46 18.04 -5.77
CA ILE A 103 9.87 18.54 -4.45
C ILE A 103 8.87 18.07 -3.38
N SER A 104 7.57 18.18 -3.67
CA SER A 104 6.50 17.78 -2.76
C SER A 104 6.51 16.27 -2.49
N LEU A 105 6.69 15.46 -3.54
CA LEU A 105 6.87 14.01 -3.44
C LEU A 105 8.10 13.67 -2.60
N ALA A 106 9.24 14.31 -2.84
CA ALA A 106 10.46 14.07 -2.07
C ALA A 106 10.28 14.37 -0.58
N ASN A 107 9.53 15.42 -0.23
CA ASN A 107 9.21 15.73 1.16
C ASN A 107 8.33 14.66 1.80
N ALA A 108 7.29 14.20 1.09
CA ALA A 108 6.45 13.10 1.56
C ALA A 108 7.23 11.78 1.70
N VAL A 109 8.09 11.44 0.74
CA VAL A 109 8.94 10.24 0.77
C VAL A 109 9.87 10.24 1.98
N ARG A 110 10.53 11.36 2.26
CA ARG A 110 11.38 11.48 3.46
C ARG A 110 10.58 11.31 4.74
N ASP A 111 9.36 11.85 4.81
CA ASP A 111 8.48 11.70 5.97
C ASP A 111 8.02 10.25 6.13
N MET A 112 7.58 9.61 5.03
CA MET A 112 7.21 8.20 4.98
C MET A 112 8.35 7.28 5.42
N MET A 113 9.58 7.53 4.95
CA MET A 113 10.75 6.76 5.35
C MET A 113 11.06 6.94 6.84
N LYS A 114 11.00 8.17 7.36
CA LYS A 114 11.18 8.42 8.80
C LYS A 114 10.19 7.60 9.61
N VAL A 115 8.89 7.73 9.34
CA VAL A 115 7.83 7.10 10.14
C VAL A 115 7.76 5.58 9.91
N GLY A 116 7.86 5.13 8.66
CA GLY A 116 7.80 3.72 8.30
C GLY A 116 8.96 2.88 8.85
N HIS A 117 10.11 3.50 9.15
CA HIS A 117 11.20 2.82 9.87
C HIS A 117 10.94 2.67 11.38
N TYR A 118 10.05 3.46 11.99
CA TYR A 118 9.68 3.35 13.40
C TYR A 118 8.49 2.43 13.67
N ALA A 119 7.71 2.06 12.64
CA ALA A 119 6.63 1.08 12.76
C ALA A 119 7.22 -0.34 12.85
N LYS A 120 7.59 -0.75 14.07
CA LYS A 120 7.96 -2.13 14.42
C LYS A 120 6.75 -2.91 14.93
#